data_AF-A0A382KUF6-F1
#
_entry.id   AF-A0A382KUF6-F1
#
_cell.length_a   1.000
_cell.length_b   1.000
_cell.length_c   1.000
_cell.angle_alpha   90.00
_cell.angle_beta   90.00
_cell.angle_gamma   90.00
#
_symmetry.space_group_name_H-M   'P 1'
#
loop_
_entity.id
_entity.type
_entity.pdbx_description
1 polymer ?
#
loop_
_entity_poly.entity_id
_entity_poly.type
_entity_poly.pdbx_seq_one_letter_code
_entity_poly.pdbx_strand_id
1 'polypeptide(L)'
;VKPGSVTITDNGGATTFTLKDDGYGNIYDNANSASFAAGTTGSVGNIFYSHGVIAITDTGSYSVVGSATGSDGFEIDFKATQTHYEYEYNCTVDRGEFNSTTNISIAKDRGGRHTIPSGFPTAFISKFFPPGDNPTNGTGSLSGSYTAASESIDLVTGSLFNPYVTSIGLYNDKSELMAIGKLAHPIKNDPELLLNFVVRFDV
;
A
#
# COMPACT_ATOMS: atom_id res chain seq x y z
N VAL A 1 -13.24 19.64 -1.46
CA VAL A 1 -14.53 19.56 -2.19
C VAL A 1 -14.60 20.70 -3.20
N LYS A 2 -15.09 20.47 -4.42
CA LYS A 2 -15.21 21.51 -5.45
C LYS A 2 -16.33 22.50 -5.08
N PRO A 3 -16.08 23.82 -5.04
CA PRO A 3 -17.13 24.80 -4.80
C PRO A 3 -18.27 24.72 -5.81
N GLY A 4 -19.51 24.82 -5.32
CA GLY A 4 -20.75 24.79 -6.10
C GLY A 4 -21.13 23.39 -6.60
N SER A 5 -20.49 22.34 -6.07
CA SER A 5 -20.74 20.96 -6.52
C SER A 5 -21.54 20.11 -5.56
N VAL A 6 -21.85 20.62 -4.37
CA VAL A 6 -22.50 19.84 -3.32
C VAL A 6 -24.03 19.93 -3.42
N THR A 7 -24.69 18.79 -3.38
CA THR A 7 -26.14 18.66 -3.24
C THR A 7 -26.45 17.63 -2.16
N ILE A 8 -27.31 18.00 -1.22
CA ILE A 8 -27.78 17.13 -0.14
C ILE A 8 -29.26 16.90 -0.37
N THR A 9 -29.65 15.64 -0.52
CA THR A 9 -31.05 15.24 -0.65
C THR A 9 -31.41 14.42 0.57
N ASP A 10 -32.30 14.93 1.43
CA ASP A 10 -32.76 14.23 2.62
C ASP A 10 -34.25 13.88 2.45
N ASN A 11 -34.56 12.59 2.50
CA ASN A 11 -35.92 12.05 2.44
C ASN A 11 -36.33 11.38 3.77
N GLY A 12 -35.59 11.61 4.85
CA GLY A 12 -35.77 11.00 6.18
C GLY A 12 -36.96 11.49 7.00
N GLY A 13 -37.61 12.58 6.59
CA GLY A 13 -38.74 13.21 7.30
C GLY A 13 -40.04 13.26 6.48
N ALA A 14 -41.08 13.91 7.04
CA ALA A 14 -42.37 14.11 6.35
C ALA A 14 -42.27 15.00 5.09
N THR A 15 -41.15 15.71 4.94
CA THR A 15 -40.85 16.60 3.81
C THR A 15 -39.45 16.27 3.28
N THR A 16 -39.31 16.14 1.96
CA THR A 16 -38.01 15.99 1.31
C THR A 16 -37.31 17.35 1.24
N PHE A 17 -36.07 17.42 1.74
CA PHE A 17 -35.23 18.60 1.64
C PHE A 17 -34.18 18.41 0.55
N THR A 18 -34.00 19.40 -0.32
CA THR A 18 -32.92 19.42 -1.31
C THR A 18 -32.07 20.67 -1.08
N LEU A 19 -30.96 20.49 -0.39
CA LEU A 19 -30.04 21.58 -0.05
C LEU A 19 -28.93 21.67 -1.08
N LYS A 20 -28.65 22.88 -1.56
CA LYS A 20 -27.65 23.14 -2.59
C LYS A 20 -26.61 24.14 -2.10
N ASP A 21 -25.40 23.91 -2.55
CA ASP A 21 -24.26 24.80 -2.36
C ASP A 21 -24.28 25.95 -3.37
N ASP A 22 -24.09 27.18 -2.90
CA ASP A 22 -24.04 28.39 -3.74
C ASP A 22 -22.66 28.64 -4.37
N GLY A 23 -21.64 27.86 -3.98
CA GLY A 23 -20.26 28.03 -4.44
C GLY A 23 -19.45 29.09 -3.69
N TYR A 24 -20.07 29.79 -2.73
CA TYR A 24 -19.46 30.82 -1.90
C TYR A 24 -19.40 30.43 -0.41
N GLY A 25 -19.70 29.16 -0.09
CA GLY A 25 -19.62 28.61 1.26
C GLY A 25 -20.94 28.62 2.03
N ASN A 26 -22.06 28.97 1.38
CA ASN A 26 -23.39 28.85 1.98
C ASN A 26 -24.19 27.72 1.33
N ILE A 27 -25.08 27.14 2.13
CA ILE A 27 -26.05 26.15 1.69
C ILE A 27 -27.43 26.77 1.77
N TYR A 28 -28.25 26.53 0.76
CA TYR A 28 -29.63 27.01 0.70
C TYR A 28 -30.60 25.88 0.35
N ASP A 29 -31.86 26.00 0.78
CA ASP A 29 -32.92 25.07 0.41
C ASP A 29 -33.49 25.43 -0.97
N ASN A 30 -33.39 24.48 -1.90
CA ASN A 30 -33.89 24.61 -3.27
C ASN A 30 -35.42 24.78 -3.33
N ALA A 31 -36.17 24.29 -2.33
CA ALA A 31 -37.64 24.40 -2.28
C ALA A 31 -38.13 25.74 -1.70
N ASN A 32 -37.46 26.28 -0.68
CA ASN A 32 -37.78 27.57 -0.04
C ASN A 32 -36.96 28.76 -0.58
N SER A 33 -36.47 28.67 -1.83
CA SER A 33 -35.63 29.68 -2.49
C SER A 33 -36.34 30.99 -2.88
N ALA A 34 -37.39 31.40 -2.16
CA ALA A 34 -38.13 32.63 -2.41
C ALA A 34 -37.44 33.86 -1.80
N SER A 35 -36.19 34.17 -2.17
CA SER A 35 -35.57 35.50 -1.96
C SER A 35 -34.25 35.68 -2.74
N PHE A 36 -34.28 35.51 -4.06
CA PHE A 36 -33.22 36.05 -4.93
C PHE A 36 -33.32 37.58 -5.13
N ALA A 37 -34.42 38.22 -4.69
CA ALA A 37 -34.71 39.63 -4.94
C ALA A 37 -34.27 40.62 -3.84
N ALA A 38 -33.75 40.15 -2.69
CA ALA A 38 -33.45 41.02 -1.53
C ALA A 38 -32.03 40.88 -0.95
N GLY A 39 -31.13 40.14 -1.60
CA GLY A 39 -29.72 40.04 -1.16
C GLY A 39 -29.50 39.33 0.19
N THR A 40 -30.56 38.85 0.85
CA THR A 40 -30.50 37.99 2.03
C THR A 40 -30.84 36.57 1.61
N THR A 41 -29.82 35.80 1.25
CA THR A 41 -29.96 34.36 1.05
C THR A 41 -30.39 33.74 2.36
N GLY A 42 -31.54 33.06 2.39
CA GLY A 42 -31.97 32.19 3.49
C GLY A 42 -31.01 31.02 3.62
N SER A 43 -29.80 31.29 4.13
CA SER A 43 -28.74 30.32 4.32
C SER A 43 -29.18 29.36 5.42
N VAL A 44 -29.22 28.08 5.07
CA VAL A 44 -29.59 26.99 5.98
C VAL A 44 -28.34 26.33 6.57
N GLY A 45 -27.15 26.76 6.17
CA GLY A 45 -25.89 26.20 6.62
C GLY A 45 -24.68 26.70 5.83
N ASN A 46 -23.51 26.13 6.15
CA ASN A 46 -22.24 26.45 5.53
C ASN A 46 -21.48 25.21 5.09
N ILE A 47 -20.63 25.36 4.07
CA ILE A 47 -19.69 24.34 3.64
C ILE A 47 -18.26 24.87 3.68
N PHE A 48 -17.39 24.10 4.31
CA PHE A 48 -15.95 24.37 4.40
C PHE A 48 -15.21 23.48 3.39
N TYR A 49 -15.05 23.98 2.16
CA TYR A 49 -14.52 23.21 1.02
C TYR A 49 -13.15 22.54 1.27
N SER A 50 -12.28 23.21 2.03
CA SER A 50 -10.93 22.72 2.36
C SER A 50 -10.96 21.56 3.35
N HIS A 51 -11.94 21.54 4.25
CA HIS A 51 -12.05 20.53 5.30
C HIS A 51 -13.09 19.45 4.98
N GLY A 52 -13.89 19.64 3.92
CA GLY A 52 -14.97 18.72 3.57
C GLY A 52 -16.08 18.66 4.63
N VAL A 53 -16.19 19.69 5.46
CA VAL A 53 -17.19 19.78 6.53
C VAL A 53 -18.39 20.57 6.04
N ILE A 54 -19.58 20.03 6.27
CA ILE A 54 -20.85 20.70 6.05
C ILE A 54 -21.50 20.90 7.41
N ALA A 55 -21.89 22.14 7.71
CA ALA A 55 -22.60 22.50 8.93
C ALA A 55 -23.99 23.01 8.55
N ILE A 56 -25.03 22.34 9.03
CA ILE A 56 -26.42 22.76 8.84
C ILE A 56 -26.90 23.45 10.11
N THR A 57 -27.52 24.61 9.97
CA THR A 57 -28.06 25.38 11.10
C THR A 57 -29.49 24.94 11.34
N ASP A 58 -29.72 24.25 12.46
CA ASP A 58 -31.06 23.87 12.86
C ASP A 58 -31.87 25.09 13.33
N THR A 59 -32.86 25.49 12.54
CA THR A 59 -33.86 26.53 12.88
C THR A 59 -35.24 25.90 13.16
N GLY A 60 -35.27 24.61 13.52
CA GLY A 60 -36.47 23.81 13.78
C GLY A 60 -36.88 22.92 12.60
N SER A 61 -36.89 23.47 11.38
CA SER A 61 -37.28 22.71 10.17
C SER A 61 -36.16 21.83 9.60
N TYR A 62 -34.90 22.05 10.00
CA TYR A 62 -33.73 21.32 9.49
C TYR A 62 -33.14 20.35 10.53
N SER A 63 -33.85 20.13 11.64
CA SER A 63 -33.44 19.27 12.77
C SER A 63 -33.22 17.80 12.39
N VAL A 64 -33.85 17.35 11.30
CA VAL A 64 -33.78 15.96 10.83
C VAL A 64 -32.70 15.75 9.76
N VAL A 65 -32.16 16.82 9.17
CA VAL A 65 -31.20 16.73 8.05
C VAL A 65 -29.95 15.97 8.49
N GLY A 66 -29.64 14.86 7.81
CA GLY A 66 -28.45 14.06 8.09
C GLY A 66 -28.57 13.13 9.30
N SER A 67 -29.77 12.93 9.85
CA SER A 67 -30.00 12.16 11.09
C SER A 67 -30.81 10.86 10.91
N ALA A 68 -31.54 10.72 9.80
CA ALA A 68 -32.35 9.54 9.52
C ALA A 68 -31.50 8.35 9.06
N THR A 69 -31.91 7.13 9.42
CA THR A 69 -31.23 5.88 9.04
C THR A 69 -32.25 4.87 8.54
N GLY A 70 -31.95 4.14 7.44
CA GLY A 70 -32.83 3.11 6.88
C GLY A 70 -33.27 3.38 5.43
N SER A 71 -34.50 3.01 5.07
CA SER A 71 -35.09 3.23 3.74
C SER A 71 -35.36 4.70 3.40
N ASP A 72 -35.41 5.55 4.43
CA ASP A 72 -35.54 7.00 4.36
C ASP A 72 -34.29 7.59 5.02
N GLY A 73 -33.44 8.26 4.24
CA GLY A 73 -32.10 8.68 4.67
C GLY A 73 -31.68 9.99 4.03
N PHE A 74 -30.37 10.18 3.88
CA PHE A 74 -29.83 11.33 3.18
C PHE A 74 -28.76 10.88 2.19
N GLU A 75 -28.72 11.54 1.05
CA GLU A 75 -27.73 11.36 0.00
C GLU A 75 -26.96 12.67 -0.19
N ILE A 76 -25.64 12.57 -0.32
CA ILE A 76 -24.76 13.72 -0.55
C ILE A 76 -23.97 13.47 -1.83
N ASP A 77 -24.24 14.28 -2.84
CA ASP A 77 -23.49 14.34 -4.08
C ASP A 77 -22.46 15.47 -4.01
N PHE A 78 -21.20 15.18 -4.32
CA PHE A 78 -20.16 16.21 -4.45
C PHE A 78 -19.10 15.83 -5.47
N LYS A 79 -18.40 16.84 -6.00
CA LYS A 79 -17.20 16.62 -6.83
C LYS A 79 -15.96 16.94 -6.02
N ALA A 80 -14.95 16.09 -6.08
CA ALA A 80 -13.64 16.34 -5.50
C ALA A 80 -12.53 15.99 -6.48
N THR A 81 -11.38 16.62 -6.31
CA THR A 81 -10.14 16.29 -7.00
C THR A 81 -9.19 15.72 -5.97
N GLN A 82 -8.74 14.48 -6.18
CA GLN A 82 -7.63 13.89 -5.46
C GLN A 82 -6.42 13.89 -6.40
N THR A 83 -5.30 14.42 -5.92
CA THR A 83 -4.01 14.29 -6.62
C THR A 83 -3.38 12.99 -6.17
N HIS A 84 -3.03 12.12 -7.12
CA HIS A 84 -2.20 10.96 -6.88
C HIS A 84 -0.75 11.29 -7.24
N TYR A 85 0.18 10.92 -6.38
CA TYR A 85 1.61 11.06 -6.66
C TYR A 85 2.14 9.70 -7.13
N GLU A 86 2.84 9.70 -8.26
CA GLU A 86 3.54 8.52 -8.78
C GLU A 86 5.05 8.76 -8.66
N TYR A 87 5.76 7.77 -8.12
CA TYR A 87 7.22 7.75 -8.14
C TYR A 87 7.69 6.80 -9.24
N GLU A 88 8.65 7.25 -10.04
CA GLU A 88 9.32 6.44 -11.06
C GLU A 88 10.80 6.27 -10.71
N TYR A 89 11.25 5.03 -10.65
CA TYR A 89 12.65 4.67 -10.47
C TYR A 89 13.15 3.86 -11.66
N ASN A 90 14.25 4.31 -12.25
CA ASN A 90 14.91 3.60 -13.33
C ASN A 90 16.07 2.74 -12.77
N CYS A 91 15.89 1.43 -12.75
CA CYS A 91 16.87 0.48 -12.26
C CYS A 91 17.56 -0.18 -13.46
N THR A 92 18.74 0.32 -13.81
CA THR A 92 19.56 -0.25 -14.88
C THR A 92 20.51 -1.30 -14.31
N VAL A 93 20.58 -2.45 -14.99
CA VAL A 93 21.51 -3.55 -14.71
C VAL A 93 22.48 -3.60 -15.87
N ASP A 94 23.74 -3.30 -15.59
CA ASP A 94 24.78 -3.28 -16.61
C ASP A 94 25.16 -4.69 -17.08
N ARG A 95 25.81 -4.74 -18.24
CA ARG A 95 26.33 -5.98 -18.81
C ARG A 95 27.21 -6.70 -17.79
N GLY A 96 26.84 -7.93 -17.43
CA GLY A 96 27.63 -8.77 -16.54
C GLY A 96 27.29 -8.62 -15.04
N GLU A 97 26.39 -7.70 -14.70
CA GLU A 97 25.97 -7.45 -13.32
C GLU A 97 24.87 -8.43 -12.87
N PHE A 98 24.78 -8.73 -11.57
CA PHE A 98 23.81 -9.67 -10.99
C PHE A 98 23.79 -11.07 -11.65
N ASN A 99 24.96 -11.53 -12.10
CA ASN A 99 25.15 -12.87 -12.68
C ASN A 99 25.28 -13.99 -11.63
N SER A 100 25.12 -13.68 -10.36
CA SER A 100 25.02 -14.68 -9.30
C SER A 100 23.59 -14.76 -8.77
N THR A 101 23.10 -15.98 -8.53
CA THR A 101 21.77 -16.20 -7.96
C THR A 101 21.83 -16.29 -6.44
N THR A 102 20.81 -15.75 -5.78
CA THR A 102 20.64 -15.80 -4.32
C THR A 102 19.82 -17.00 -3.86
N ASN A 103 19.40 -17.88 -4.77
CA ASN A 103 18.56 -19.04 -4.47
C ASN A 103 19.36 -20.16 -3.79
N ILE A 104 18.92 -20.62 -2.61
CA ILE A 104 19.57 -21.69 -1.84
C ILE A 104 19.65 -23.03 -2.57
N SER A 105 18.78 -23.29 -3.54
CA SER A 105 18.79 -24.53 -4.33
C SER A 105 20.06 -24.74 -5.15
N ILE A 106 20.87 -23.69 -5.35
CA ILE A 106 22.16 -23.82 -6.02
C ILE A 106 23.24 -24.38 -5.11
N ALA A 107 23.07 -24.28 -3.78
CA ALA A 107 24.04 -24.81 -2.84
C ALA A 107 23.98 -26.35 -2.89
N LYS A 108 25.13 -27.01 -2.89
CA LYS A 108 25.20 -28.47 -2.81
C LYS A 108 24.41 -28.96 -1.58
N ASP A 109 23.56 -29.96 -1.79
CA ASP A 109 22.61 -30.48 -0.79
C ASP A 109 21.66 -29.44 -0.17
N ARG A 110 21.46 -28.29 -0.84
CA ARG A 110 20.72 -27.12 -0.32
C ARG A 110 21.27 -26.65 1.02
N GLY A 111 22.56 -26.85 1.25
CA GLY A 111 23.22 -26.48 2.50
C GLY A 111 23.11 -24.97 2.74
N GLY A 112 22.82 -24.60 4.00
CA GLY A 112 22.84 -23.20 4.42
C GLY A 112 24.25 -22.60 4.39
N ARG A 113 24.36 -21.32 4.75
CA ARG A 113 25.63 -20.58 4.78
C ARG A 113 26.28 -20.50 6.17
N HIS A 114 25.73 -21.19 7.16
CA HIS A 114 26.20 -21.10 8.55
C HIS A 114 26.97 -22.36 8.95
N THR A 115 28.12 -22.18 9.59
CA THR A 115 28.95 -23.28 10.10
C THR A 115 28.96 -23.23 11.63
N ILE A 116 28.53 -24.32 12.27
CA ILE A 116 28.69 -24.57 13.70
C ILE A 116 29.69 -25.72 13.87
N PRO A 117 30.87 -25.46 14.47
CA PRO A 117 31.87 -26.49 14.72
C PRO A 117 31.33 -27.62 15.61
N SER A 118 31.86 -28.83 15.43
CA SER A 118 31.57 -29.97 16.30
C SER A 118 31.99 -29.66 17.75
N GLY A 119 31.14 -30.02 18.72
CA GLY A 119 31.40 -29.79 20.15
C GLY A 119 30.82 -28.49 20.68
N PHE A 120 30.08 -27.73 19.86
CA PHE A 120 29.33 -26.58 20.33
C PHE A 120 28.16 -27.05 21.21
N PRO A 121 27.94 -26.48 22.42
CA PRO A 121 26.88 -26.95 23.29
C PRO A 121 25.52 -26.68 22.67
N THR A 122 24.69 -27.72 22.54
CA THR A 122 23.36 -27.67 21.92
C THR A 122 22.44 -26.63 22.58
N ALA A 123 22.65 -26.32 23.86
CA ALA A 123 21.94 -25.28 24.60
C ALA A 123 22.13 -23.85 24.04
N PHE A 124 23.22 -23.58 23.31
CA PHE A 124 23.48 -22.26 22.70
C PHE A 124 23.10 -22.19 21.21
N ILE A 125 22.83 -23.32 20.56
CA ILE A 125 22.50 -23.37 19.13
C ILE A 125 21.14 -22.71 18.84
N SER A 126 20.22 -22.74 19.81
CA SER A 126 18.94 -22.02 19.77
C SER A 126 19.07 -20.49 19.73
N LYS A 127 20.27 -19.92 19.96
CA LYS A 127 20.54 -18.48 19.77
C LYS A 127 20.84 -18.12 18.31
N PHE A 128 21.24 -19.09 17.50
CA PHE A 128 21.62 -18.89 16.09
C PHE A 128 20.54 -19.35 15.12
N PHE A 129 19.64 -20.23 15.55
CA PHE A 129 18.55 -20.76 14.73
C PHE A 129 17.22 -20.65 15.46
N PRO A 130 16.10 -20.44 14.73
CA PRO A 130 14.77 -20.53 15.31
C PRO A 130 14.51 -21.93 15.92
N PRO A 131 13.56 -22.05 16.86
CA PRO A 131 13.21 -23.34 17.44
C PRO A 131 12.77 -24.32 16.34
N GLY A 132 13.39 -25.51 16.33
CA GLY A 132 13.08 -26.61 15.41
C GLY A 132 11.79 -27.39 15.77
N ASP A 133 11.50 -28.42 14.97
CA ASP A 133 10.23 -29.17 14.90
C ASP A 133 9.98 -30.18 16.05
N ASN A 134 10.72 -30.12 17.16
CA ASN A 134 10.47 -30.98 18.32
C ASN A 134 10.44 -30.14 19.62
N PRO A 135 9.26 -29.65 20.03
CA PRO A 135 9.11 -28.63 21.07
C PRO A 135 9.14 -29.16 22.51
N THR A 136 9.31 -30.46 22.74
CA THR A 136 9.12 -31.13 24.05
C THR A 136 9.95 -30.53 25.20
N ASN A 137 11.03 -29.77 24.93
CA ASN A 137 11.90 -29.16 25.97
C ASN A 137 12.12 -27.65 25.82
N GLY A 138 11.30 -26.93 25.04
CA GLY A 138 11.47 -25.47 24.83
C GLY A 138 12.72 -25.06 24.06
N THR A 139 13.59 -26.00 23.71
CA THR A 139 14.69 -25.90 22.75
C THR A 139 14.40 -26.91 21.66
N GLY A 140 14.11 -26.45 20.44
CA GLY A 140 13.89 -27.38 19.32
C GLY A 140 15.11 -28.29 19.11
N SER A 141 14.89 -29.50 18.58
CA SER A 141 15.97 -30.44 18.26
C SER A 141 16.88 -29.86 17.16
N LEU A 142 18.06 -29.37 17.55
CA LEU A 142 19.07 -28.81 16.66
C LEU A 142 20.31 -29.72 16.70
N SER A 143 20.92 -29.99 15.53
CA SER A 143 22.16 -30.77 15.45
C SER A 143 23.31 -30.06 16.18
N GLY A 144 24.21 -30.82 16.81
CA GLY A 144 25.40 -30.31 17.51
C GLY A 144 26.51 -29.79 16.59
N SER A 145 26.30 -29.86 15.27
CA SER A 145 27.18 -29.31 14.25
C SER A 145 26.41 -29.03 12.96
N TYR A 146 26.81 -27.96 12.27
CA TYR A 146 26.33 -27.61 10.93
C TYR A 146 27.53 -27.24 10.08
N THR A 147 27.58 -27.70 8.83
CA THR A 147 28.62 -27.33 7.88
C THR A 147 27.97 -26.54 6.76
N ALA A 148 28.46 -25.31 6.53
CA ALA A 148 28.00 -24.52 5.40
C ALA A 148 28.35 -25.22 4.07
N ALA A 149 27.50 -25.05 3.07
CA ALA A 149 27.82 -25.52 1.72
C ALA A 149 29.07 -24.78 1.21
N SER A 150 30.10 -25.53 0.80
CA SER A 150 31.34 -25.01 0.24
C SER A 150 31.34 -24.90 -1.28
N GLU A 151 30.37 -25.56 -1.93
CA GLU A 151 30.27 -25.69 -3.38
C GLU A 151 28.83 -25.46 -3.85
N SER A 152 28.67 -24.93 -5.05
CA SER A 152 27.40 -24.95 -5.77
C SER A 152 27.23 -26.26 -6.56
N ILE A 153 26.00 -26.61 -6.91
CA ILE A 153 25.70 -27.73 -7.80
C ILE A 153 26.33 -27.53 -9.19
N ASP A 154 26.67 -28.64 -9.85
CA ASP A 154 27.35 -28.64 -11.15
C ASP A 154 26.57 -27.91 -12.26
N LEU A 155 25.24 -27.84 -12.14
CA LEU A 155 24.37 -27.11 -13.07
C LEU A 155 24.72 -25.62 -13.17
N VAL A 156 25.20 -25.02 -12.07
CA VAL A 156 25.43 -23.58 -11.93
C VAL A 156 26.90 -23.22 -12.16
N THR A 157 27.80 -24.20 -12.18
CA THR A 157 29.23 -24.00 -12.43
C THR A 157 29.59 -24.04 -13.92
N GLY A 158 28.66 -24.42 -14.79
CA GLY A 158 28.83 -24.40 -16.24
C GLY A 158 28.79 -22.99 -16.84
N SER A 159 29.52 -22.78 -17.94
CA SER A 159 29.60 -21.50 -18.66
C SER A 159 28.30 -21.04 -19.32
N LEU A 160 27.30 -21.93 -19.43
CA LEU A 160 25.97 -21.67 -20.00
C LEU A 160 24.94 -21.18 -18.96
N PHE A 161 25.32 -21.09 -17.69
CA PHE A 161 24.40 -20.69 -16.64
C PHE A 161 24.17 -19.17 -16.63
N ASN A 162 22.94 -18.76 -16.92
CA ASN A 162 22.49 -17.38 -16.82
C ASN A 162 21.30 -17.30 -15.85
N PRO A 163 21.38 -16.48 -14.77
CA PRO A 163 20.28 -16.35 -13.82
C PRO A 163 19.09 -15.58 -14.40
N TYR A 164 17.97 -15.59 -13.68
CA TYR A 164 16.78 -14.82 -14.03
C TYR A 164 16.49 -13.79 -12.94
N VAL A 165 16.18 -12.56 -13.36
CA VAL A 165 15.63 -11.54 -12.48
C VAL A 165 14.16 -11.87 -12.25
N THR A 166 13.76 -11.99 -10.99
CA THR A 166 12.38 -12.31 -10.59
C THR A 166 11.76 -11.25 -9.69
N SER A 167 12.60 -10.50 -8.98
CA SER A 167 12.18 -9.45 -8.05
C SER A 167 13.18 -8.30 -8.08
N ILE A 168 12.70 -7.09 -7.83
CA ILE A 168 13.49 -5.86 -7.76
C ILE A 168 13.29 -5.28 -6.36
N GLY A 169 14.38 -5.08 -5.62
CA GLY A 169 14.37 -4.44 -4.31
C GLY A 169 14.94 -3.04 -4.39
N LEU A 170 14.24 -2.05 -3.82
CA LEU A 170 14.76 -0.69 -3.63
C LEU A 170 15.28 -0.56 -2.21
N TYR A 171 16.52 -0.06 -2.07
CA TYR A 171 17.20 0.08 -0.79
C TYR A 171 17.55 1.54 -0.54
N ASN A 172 17.59 1.95 0.73
CA ASN A 172 18.09 3.26 1.12
C ASN A 172 19.63 3.27 1.29
N ASP A 173 20.20 4.44 1.60
CA ASP A 173 21.64 4.62 1.81
C ASP A 173 22.22 3.79 2.98
N LYS A 174 21.36 3.30 3.87
CA LYS A 174 21.71 2.41 4.99
C LYS A 174 21.57 0.93 4.64
N SER A 175 21.32 0.60 3.37
CA SER A 175 21.06 -0.76 2.88
C SER A 175 19.81 -1.42 3.47
N GLU A 176 18.83 -0.63 3.90
CA GLU A 176 17.52 -1.13 4.35
C GLU A 176 16.57 -1.24 3.16
N LEU A 177 15.84 -2.35 3.04
CA LEU A 177 14.87 -2.57 1.98
C LEU A 177 13.64 -1.66 2.19
N MET A 178 13.38 -0.78 1.23
CA MET A 178 12.27 0.17 1.24
C MET A 178 11.05 -0.35 0.46
N ALA A 179 11.29 -1.03 -0.67
CA ALA A 179 10.22 -1.59 -1.49
C ALA A 179 10.69 -2.85 -2.22
N ILE A 180 9.76 -3.75 -2.53
CA ILE A 180 10.03 -4.94 -3.36
C ILE A 180 8.93 -5.12 -4.40
N GLY A 181 9.34 -5.16 -5.67
CA GLY A 181 8.48 -5.52 -6.80
C GLY A 181 8.76 -6.94 -7.26
N LYS A 182 7.71 -7.73 -7.53
CA LYS A 182 7.83 -9.03 -8.17
C LYS A 182 7.46 -8.92 -9.64
N LEU A 183 8.27 -9.50 -10.51
CA LEU A 183 7.98 -9.54 -11.94
C LEU A 183 6.92 -10.61 -12.21
N ALA A 184 5.99 -10.31 -13.12
CA ALA A 184 4.97 -11.27 -13.55
C ALA A 184 5.60 -12.50 -14.23
N HIS A 185 6.72 -12.28 -14.92
CA HIS A 185 7.52 -13.32 -15.55
C HIS A 185 9.01 -13.07 -15.26
N PRO A 186 9.79 -14.12 -14.93
CA PRO A 186 11.22 -14.02 -14.80
C PRO A 186 11.89 -13.54 -16.10
N ILE A 187 12.79 -12.58 -16.01
CA ILE A 187 13.55 -12.06 -17.15
C ILE A 187 14.96 -12.64 -17.10
N LYS A 188 15.40 -13.28 -18.19
CA LYS A 188 16.75 -13.85 -18.28
C LYS A 188 17.79 -12.73 -18.20
N ASN A 189 18.73 -12.85 -17.27
CA ASN A 189 19.87 -11.94 -17.16
C ASN A 189 21.01 -12.47 -18.03
N ASP A 190 21.09 -11.98 -19.26
CA ASP A 190 22.14 -12.38 -20.18
C ASP A 190 23.40 -11.54 -19.95
N PRO A 191 24.58 -12.15 -19.76
CA PRO A 191 25.81 -11.42 -19.47
C PRO A 191 26.26 -10.50 -20.60
N GLU A 192 25.68 -10.57 -21.81
CA GLU A 192 25.99 -9.66 -22.92
C GLU A 192 24.97 -8.53 -23.11
N LEU A 193 23.82 -8.60 -22.44
CA LEU A 193 22.73 -7.63 -22.55
C LEU A 193 22.70 -6.68 -21.36
N LEU A 194 22.31 -5.44 -21.63
CA LEU A 194 21.93 -4.48 -20.60
C LEU A 194 20.43 -4.57 -20.38
N LEU A 195 20.01 -4.65 -19.12
CA LEU A 195 18.60 -4.68 -18.75
C LEU A 195 18.21 -3.38 -18.05
N ASN A 196 17.03 -2.88 -18.35
CA ASN A 196 16.49 -1.69 -17.70
C ASN A 196 15.09 -1.96 -17.18
N PHE A 197 14.91 -1.78 -15.87
CA PHE A 197 13.63 -1.98 -15.19
C PHE A 197 13.09 -0.64 -14.69
N VAL A 198 11.91 -0.27 -15.18
CA VAL A 198 11.20 0.92 -14.70
C VAL A 198 10.22 0.50 -13.63
N VAL A 199 10.45 0.94 -12.39
CA VAL A 199 9.59 0.67 -11.24
C VAL A 199 8.74 1.91 -10.97
N ARG A 200 7.42 1.75 -11.02
CA ARG A 200 6.44 2.79 -10.72
C ARG A 200 5.53 2.35 -9.60
N PHE A 201 5.28 3.23 -8.64
CA PHE A 201 4.28 3.01 -7.60
C PHE A 201 3.65 4.33 -7.18
N ASP A 202 2.37 4.25 -6.83
CA ASP A 202 1.60 5.33 -6.23
C ASP A 202 1.70 5.28 -4.70
N VAL A 203 1.48 6.43 -4.07
CA VAL A 203 1.35 6.58 -2.61
C VAL A 203 0.14 7.45 -2.30
#